data_AF-M3GU79-F1
#
_entry.id   AF-M3GU79-F1
#
_cell.length_a   1.000
_cell.length_b   1.000
_cell.length_c   1.000
_cell.angle_alpha   90.00
_cell.angle_beta   90.00
_cell.angle_gamma   90.00
#
_symmetry.space_group_name_H-M   'P 1'
#
loop_
_entity.id
_entity.type
_entity.pdbx_description
1 polymer ?
#
loop_
_entity_poly.entity_id
_entity_poly.type
_entity_poly.pdbx_seq_one_letter_code
_entity_poly.pdbx_strand_id
1 'polypeptide(L)'
;MLCIARLDGYIFRINPSFQKAFGWKSEDLLAFGSYTFLHPDDVEPTYQVVEKLKKGTPIVSFQNRYRCTNGEYKNFSWTAFPDLRSELIYAIARDITEIVESNRKLNQLAAELKDANDKLFEQASTDPLTKLKNRRTFNEELKDLIVHTNKKEDFYLY
;
A
#
# COMPACT_ATOMS: atom_id res chain seq x y z
N MET A 1 14.91 -1.37 -12.33
CA MET A 1 15.32 -2.54 -13.12
C MET A 1 14.64 -2.46 -14.48
N LEU A 2 15.28 -2.89 -15.56
CA LEU A 2 14.76 -2.78 -16.94
C LEU A 2 14.52 -4.16 -17.55
N CYS A 3 13.35 -4.35 -18.14
CA CYS A 3 12.92 -5.57 -18.81
C CYS A 3 12.33 -5.22 -20.18
N ILE A 4 12.58 -6.08 -21.16
CA ILE A 4 11.89 -6.10 -22.45
C ILE A 4 11.18 -7.44 -22.52
N ALA A 5 9.88 -7.41 -22.75
CA ALA A 5 9.06 -8.61 -22.95
C ALA A 5 8.42 -8.58 -24.35
N ARG A 6 7.97 -9.71 -24.83
CA ARG A 6 7.11 -9.81 -26.02
C ARG A 6 5.66 -9.57 -25.64
N LEU A 7 4.81 -9.25 -26.62
CA LEU A 7 3.37 -9.04 -26.38
C LEU A 7 2.65 -10.28 -25.83
N ASP A 8 3.21 -11.48 -25.98
CA ASP A 8 2.71 -12.73 -25.37
C ASP A 8 3.01 -12.85 -23.87
N GLY A 9 3.73 -11.90 -23.28
CA GLY A 9 4.07 -11.85 -21.85
C GLY A 9 5.41 -12.53 -21.51
N TYR A 10 6.11 -13.12 -22.48
CA TYR A 10 7.41 -13.73 -22.24
C TYR A 10 8.53 -12.69 -22.22
N ILE A 11 9.41 -12.82 -21.22
CA ILE A 11 10.57 -11.95 -21.09
C ILE A 11 11.55 -12.22 -22.24
N PHE A 12 11.89 -11.16 -22.98
CA PHE A 12 12.88 -11.20 -24.06
C PHE A 12 14.27 -10.83 -23.55
N ARG A 13 14.39 -9.79 -22.71
CA ARG A 13 15.65 -9.34 -22.10
C ARG A 13 15.42 -8.73 -20.73
N ILE A 14 16.39 -8.92 -19.84
CA ILE A 14 16.46 -8.26 -18.54
C ILE A 14 17.87 -7.73 -18.28
N ASN A 15 17.97 -6.66 -17.51
CA ASN A 15 19.27 -6.16 -17.05
C ASN A 15 19.73 -6.90 -15.77
N PRO A 16 21.05 -6.92 -15.44
CA PRO A 16 21.58 -7.64 -14.28
C PRO A 16 21.00 -7.22 -12.91
N SER A 17 20.32 -6.07 -12.83
CA SER A 17 19.62 -5.66 -11.61
C SER A 17 18.51 -6.62 -11.22
N PHE A 18 17.91 -7.36 -12.17
CA PHE A 18 16.93 -8.40 -11.86
C PHE A 18 17.54 -9.51 -11.00
N GLN A 19 18.69 -10.06 -11.40
CA GLN A 19 19.36 -11.10 -10.62
C GLN A 19 19.67 -10.64 -9.19
N LYS A 20 20.09 -9.38 -9.00
CA LYS A 20 20.33 -8.83 -7.66
C LYS A 20 19.06 -8.71 -6.82
N ALA A 21 17.93 -8.36 -7.44
CA ALA A 21 16.66 -8.17 -6.72
C ALA A 21 15.97 -9.50 -6.39
N PHE A 22 15.96 -10.43 -7.34
CA PHE A 22 15.20 -11.68 -7.27
C PHE A 22 16.01 -12.87 -6.76
N GLY A 23 17.34 -12.85 -6.90
CA GLY A 23 18.24 -13.96 -6.61
C GLY A 23 18.29 -15.04 -7.71
N TRP A 24 17.34 -15.05 -8.64
CA TRP A 24 17.30 -15.97 -9.78
C TRP A 24 18.35 -15.60 -10.82
N LYS A 25 18.91 -16.60 -11.50
CA LYS A 25 19.75 -16.33 -12.67
C LYS A 25 18.88 -15.81 -13.82
N SER A 26 19.49 -15.03 -14.69
CA SER A 26 18.74 -14.43 -15.79
C SER A 26 18.18 -15.50 -16.74
N GLU A 27 18.92 -16.60 -16.93
CA GLU A 27 18.51 -17.72 -17.77
C GLU A 27 17.26 -18.41 -17.21
N ASP A 28 17.16 -18.56 -15.89
CA ASP A 28 16.00 -19.17 -15.23
C ASP A 28 14.75 -18.29 -15.41
N LEU A 29 14.90 -16.98 -15.22
CA LEU A 29 13.80 -16.02 -15.42
C LEU A 29 13.28 -16.00 -16.87
N LEU A 30 14.19 -16.20 -17.84
CA LEU A 30 13.85 -16.27 -19.26
C LEU A 30 13.20 -17.62 -19.63
N ALA A 31 13.63 -18.73 -19.00
CA ALA A 31 13.17 -20.07 -19.34
C ALA A 31 11.78 -20.42 -18.79
N PHE A 32 11.49 -20.05 -17.53
CA PHE A 32 10.24 -20.43 -16.86
C PHE A 32 9.10 -19.44 -17.07
N GLY A 33 9.38 -18.27 -17.64
CA GLY A 33 8.43 -17.17 -17.78
C GLY A 33 8.15 -16.46 -16.47
N SER A 34 7.83 -15.17 -16.54
CA SER A 34 7.56 -14.31 -15.38
C SER A 34 6.40 -14.83 -14.51
N TYR A 35 5.36 -15.39 -15.13
CA TYR A 35 4.15 -15.84 -14.43
C TYR A 35 4.40 -16.95 -13.40
N THR A 36 5.40 -17.80 -13.61
CA THR A 36 5.76 -18.91 -12.69
C THR A 36 6.15 -18.40 -11.30
N PHE A 37 6.68 -17.19 -11.23
CA PHE A 37 7.16 -16.59 -9.99
C PHE A 37 6.15 -15.62 -9.36
N LEU A 38 5.01 -15.36 -10.01
CA LEU A 38 4.00 -14.47 -9.45
C LEU A 38 3.34 -15.05 -8.21
N HIS A 39 2.93 -14.16 -7.30
CA HIS A 39 2.00 -14.56 -6.25
C HIS A 39 0.67 -15.00 -6.88
N PRO A 40 0.03 -16.08 -6.39
CA PRO A 40 -1.21 -16.62 -6.97
C PRO A 40 -2.31 -15.57 -7.18
N ASP A 41 -2.56 -14.73 -6.16
CA ASP A 41 -3.55 -13.64 -6.24
C ASP A 41 -3.26 -12.59 -7.32
N ASP A 42 -1.99 -12.47 -7.75
CA ASP A 42 -1.55 -11.43 -8.68
C ASP A 42 -1.48 -11.94 -10.13
N VAL A 43 -1.73 -13.23 -10.37
CA VAL A 43 -1.70 -13.84 -11.71
C VAL A 43 -2.77 -13.23 -12.61
N GLU A 44 -4.04 -13.28 -12.19
CA GLU A 44 -5.16 -12.78 -12.97
C GLU A 44 -5.09 -11.25 -13.20
N PRO A 45 -4.82 -10.41 -12.18
CA PRO A 45 -4.57 -8.98 -12.40
C PRO A 45 -3.42 -8.70 -13.38
N THR A 46 -2.33 -9.48 -13.32
CA THR A 46 -1.19 -9.31 -14.23
C THR A 46 -1.59 -9.67 -15.66
N TYR A 47 -2.39 -10.72 -15.86
CA TYR A 47 -2.90 -11.08 -17.19
C TYR A 47 -3.74 -9.94 -17.79
N GLN A 48 -4.66 -9.36 -17.02
CA GLN A 48 -5.48 -8.24 -17.46
C GLN A 48 -4.65 -7.01 -17.84
N VAL A 49 -3.54 -6.76 -17.14
CA VAL A 49 -2.59 -5.71 -17.48
C VAL A 49 -1.89 -5.99 -18.81
N VAL A 50 -1.45 -7.23 -19.04
CA VAL A 50 -0.85 -7.61 -20.32
C VAL A 50 -1.84 -7.50 -21.47
N GLU A 51 -3.12 -7.85 -21.26
CA GLU A 51 -4.16 -7.63 -22.27
C GLU A 51 -4.39 -6.15 -22.60
N LYS A 52 -4.22 -5.24 -21.64
CA LYS A 52 -4.23 -3.79 -21.91
C LYS A 52 -3.01 -3.35 -22.72
N LEU A 53 -1.83 -3.88 -22.40
CA LEU A 53 -0.59 -3.60 -23.13
C LEU A 53 -0.66 -4.09 -24.59
N LYS A 54 -1.25 -5.27 -24.83
CA LYS A 54 -1.51 -5.79 -26.19
C LYS A 54 -2.41 -4.87 -27.02
N LYS A 55 -3.29 -4.12 -26.36
CA LYS A 55 -4.17 -3.12 -27.00
C LYS A 55 -3.50 -1.75 -27.15
N GLY A 56 -2.19 -1.64 -26.86
CA GLY A 56 -1.43 -0.40 -26.97
C GLY A 56 -1.59 0.55 -25.78
N THR A 57 -2.23 0.12 -24.69
CA THR A 57 -2.41 0.97 -23.51
C THR A 57 -1.21 0.83 -22.56
N PRO A 58 -0.42 1.89 -22.34
CA PRO A 58 0.67 1.85 -21.37
C PRO A 58 0.14 1.76 -19.94
N ILE A 59 0.97 1.24 -19.04
CA ILE A 59 0.65 1.15 -17.61
C ILE A 59 1.70 1.85 -16.77
N VAL A 60 1.24 2.48 -15.71
CA VAL A 60 2.08 3.20 -14.75
C VAL A 60 1.71 2.74 -13.35
N SER A 61 2.72 2.44 -12.54
CA SER A 61 2.56 2.05 -11.13
C SER A 61 1.70 0.80 -10.89
N PHE A 62 1.68 -0.15 -11.83
CA PHE A 62 1.04 -1.45 -11.58
C PHE A 62 1.87 -2.23 -10.57
N GLN A 63 1.23 -2.79 -9.54
CA GLN A 63 1.94 -3.50 -8.48
C GLN A 63 1.59 -4.99 -8.49
N ASN A 64 2.61 -5.82 -8.33
CA ASN A 64 2.45 -7.25 -8.10
C ASN A 64 3.64 -7.80 -7.30
N ARG A 65 3.45 -9.02 -6.81
CA ARG A 65 4.42 -9.74 -5.98
C ARG A 65 5.03 -10.89 -6.75
N TYR A 66 6.32 -11.05 -6.53
CA TYR A 66 7.09 -12.12 -7.14
C TYR A 66 7.92 -12.87 -6.09
N ARG A 67 8.03 -14.18 -6.26
CA ARG A 67 8.75 -15.08 -5.38
C ARG A 67 10.25 -15.08 -5.70
N CYS A 68 11.06 -14.76 -4.70
CA CYS A 68 12.51 -14.84 -4.74
C CYS A 68 13.00 -16.28 -4.53
N THR A 69 14.30 -16.51 -4.79
CA THR A 69 14.94 -17.84 -4.60
C THR A 69 14.89 -18.33 -3.16
N ASN A 70 14.85 -17.42 -2.18
CA ASN A 70 14.69 -17.73 -0.76
C ASN A 70 13.24 -18.09 -0.37
N GLY A 71 12.30 -18.03 -1.31
CA GLY A 71 10.89 -18.33 -1.11
C GLY A 71 10.03 -17.15 -0.67
N GLU A 72 10.62 -16.00 -0.32
CA GLU A 72 9.90 -14.79 0.07
C GLU A 72 9.31 -14.06 -1.14
N TYR A 73 8.26 -13.28 -0.90
CA TYR A 73 7.65 -12.43 -1.92
C TYR A 73 8.13 -11.00 -1.79
N LYS A 74 8.60 -10.43 -2.91
CA LYS A 74 8.91 -9.00 -3.03
C LYS A 74 7.84 -8.28 -3.84
N ASN A 75 7.59 -7.02 -3.46
CA ASN A 75 6.62 -6.16 -4.12
C ASN A 75 7.33 -5.31 -5.17
N PHE A 76 6.80 -5.32 -6.40
CA PHE A 76 7.34 -4.52 -7.50
C PHE A 76 6.28 -3.58 -8.04
N SER A 77 6.71 -2.35 -8.34
CA SER A 77 5.93 -1.37 -9.09
C SER A 77 6.45 -1.29 -10.52
N TRP A 78 5.55 -1.48 -11.48
CA TRP A 78 5.83 -1.57 -12.91
C TRP A 78 5.30 -0.37 -13.65
N THR A 79 6.15 0.16 -14.52
CA THR A 79 5.77 1.06 -15.60
C THR A 79 6.14 0.40 -16.91
N ALA A 80 5.17 0.20 -17.81
CA ALA A 80 5.40 -0.48 -19.07
C ALA A 80 4.73 0.22 -20.26
N PHE A 81 5.46 0.24 -21.37
CA PHE A 81 5.06 0.84 -22.64
C PHE A 81 5.13 -0.21 -23.75
N PRO A 82 4.00 -0.49 -24.44
CA PRO A 82 3.99 -1.40 -25.57
C PRO A 82 4.45 -0.70 -26.85
N ASP A 83 5.28 -1.37 -27.64
CA ASP A 83 5.55 -1.07 -29.05
C ASP A 83 4.89 -2.15 -29.91
N LEU A 84 3.71 -1.83 -30.44
CA LEU A 84 2.93 -2.75 -31.25
C LEU A 84 3.56 -3.03 -32.62
N ARG A 85 4.47 -2.18 -33.12
CA ARG A 85 5.13 -2.40 -34.41
C ARG A 85 6.21 -3.48 -34.31
N SER A 86 6.94 -3.46 -33.19
CA SER A 86 8.01 -4.43 -32.91
C SER A 86 7.51 -5.66 -32.13
N GLU A 87 6.24 -5.67 -31.73
CA GLU A 87 5.64 -6.67 -30.84
C GLU A 87 6.36 -6.82 -29.49
N LEU A 88 6.88 -5.70 -28.95
CA LEU A 88 7.63 -5.65 -27.71
C LEU A 88 6.94 -4.79 -26.64
N ILE A 89 7.28 -5.06 -25.38
CA ILE A 89 6.89 -4.29 -24.21
C ILE A 89 8.16 -3.86 -23.50
N TYR A 90 8.34 -2.56 -23.32
CA TYR A 90 9.43 -1.99 -22.54
C TYR A 90 8.94 -1.69 -21.13
N ALA A 91 9.54 -2.33 -20.13
CA ALA A 91 9.07 -2.25 -18.76
C ALA A 91 10.20 -1.89 -17.78
N ILE A 92 9.87 -1.03 -16.82
CA ILE A 92 10.72 -0.69 -15.69
C ILE A 92 10.03 -1.21 -14.43
N ALA A 93 10.75 -2.03 -13.67
CA ALA A 93 10.36 -2.47 -12.34
C ALA A 93 11.15 -1.73 -11.26
N ARG A 94 10.44 -1.28 -10.21
CA ARG A 94 11.02 -0.75 -8.98
C ARG A 94 10.62 -1.69 -7.83
N ASP A 95 11.61 -2.13 -7.06
CA ASP A 95 11.35 -2.82 -5.80
C ASP A 95 10.75 -1.81 -4.80
N ILE A 96 9.57 -2.10 -4.29
CA ILE A 96 8.85 -1.27 -3.32
C ILE A 96 8.61 -2.03 -2.01
N THR A 97 9.29 -3.16 -1.80
CA THR A 97 9.07 -4.03 -0.63
C THR A 97 9.27 -3.26 0.68
N GLU A 98 10.39 -2.54 0.83
CA GLU A 98 10.66 -1.72 2.01
C GLU A 98 9.61 -0.62 2.24
N ILE A 99 9.07 -0.04 1.16
CA ILE A 99 8.05 1.00 1.24
C ILE A 99 6.73 0.39 1.74
N VAL A 100 6.33 -0.76 1.18
CA VAL A 100 5.11 -1.48 1.58
C VAL A 100 5.22 -1.94 3.04
N GLU A 101 6.36 -2.49 3.44
CA GLU A 101 6.60 -2.91 4.83
C GLU A 101 6.62 -1.74 5.81
N SER A 102 7.27 -0.63 5.45
CA SER A 102 7.31 0.57 6.29
C SER A 102 5.91 1.16 6.48
N ASN A 103 5.14 1.27 5.39
CA ASN A 103 3.75 1.73 5.46
C ASN A 103 2.87 0.79 6.29
N ARG A 104 3.07 -0.54 6.16
CA ARG A 104 2.35 -1.52 6.99
C ARG A 104 2.67 -1.35 8.48
N LYS A 105 3.94 -1.17 8.84
CA LYS A 105 4.36 -0.93 10.23
C LYS A 105 3.79 0.39 10.76
N LEU A 106 3.85 1.47 9.98
CA LEU A 106 3.26 2.76 10.37
C LEU A 106 1.75 2.65 10.62
N ASN A 107 1.02 1.99 9.73
CA ASN A 107 -0.42 1.79 9.89
C ASN A 107 -0.76 0.96 11.12
N GLN A 108 0.03 -0.08 11.41
CA GLN A 108 -0.14 -0.89 12.61
C GLN A 108 0.08 -0.05 13.87
N LEU A 109 1.20 0.68 13.96
CA LEU A 109 1.50 1.53 15.10
C LEU A 109 0.47 2.65 15.28
N ALA A 110 -0.05 3.23 14.19
CA ALA A 110 -1.10 4.24 14.26
C ALA A 110 -2.41 3.65 14.82
N ALA A 111 -2.77 2.42 14.44
CA ALA A 111 -3.93 1.73 14.98
C ALA A 111 -3.77 1.40 16.47
N GLU A 112 -2.58 0.92 16.87
CA GLU A 112 -2.24 0.63 18.27
C GLU A 112 -2.26 1.90 19.13
N LEU A 113 -1.68 3.01 18.62
CA LEU A 113 -1.68 4.30 19.31
C LEU A 113 -3.11 4.85 19.47
N LYS A 114 -3.95 4.71 18.44
CA LYS A 114 -5.35 5.11 18.51
C LYS A 114 -6.11 4.32 19.58
N ASP A 115 -5.98 2.99 19.59
CA ASP A 115 -6.61 2.14 20.60
C ASP A 115 -6.13 2.46 22.03
N ALA A 116 -4.83 2.70 22.21
CA ALA A 116 -4.28 3.11 23.49
C ALA A 116 -4.80 4.48 23.94
N ASN A 117 -4.90 5.45 23.02
CA ASN A 117 -5.43 6.77 23.32
C ASN A 117 -6.93 6.73 23.66
N ASP A 118 -7.71 5.93 22.93
CA ASP A 118 -9.13 5.72 23.19
C ASP A 118 -9.33 5.12 24.62
N LYS A 119 -8.51 4.12 24.99
CA LYS A 119 -8.51 3.55 26.36
C LYS A 119 -8.09 4.55 27.44
N LEU A 120 -7.07 5.36 27.20
CA LEU A 120 -6.64 6.40 28.14
C LEU A 120 -7.73 7.46 28.32
N PHE A 121 -8.43 7.84 27.26
CA PHE A 121 -9.53 8.79 27.33
C PHE A 121 -10.69 8.22 28.16
N GLU A 122 -11.04 6.95 27.98
CA GLU A 122 -12.03 6.27 28.82
C GLU A 122 -11.61 6.28 30.29
N GLN A 123 -10.37 5.91 30.60
CA GLN A 123 -9.85 5.91 31.97
C GLN A 123 -9.78 7.32 32.58
N ALA A 124 -9.37 8.31 31.80
CA ALA A 124 -9.25 9.70 32.23
C ALA A 124 -10.58 10.44 32.28
N SER A 125 -11.66 9.86 31.73
CA SER A 125 -13.00 10.44 31.76
C SER A 125 -13.99 9.69 32.62
N THR A 126 -13.66 8.48 33.08
CA THR A 126 -14.52 7.68 33.95
C THR A 126 -13.91 7.49 35.33
N ASP A 127 -14.76 7.42 36.34
CA ASP A 127 -14.39 6.97 37.67
C ASP A 127 -14.30 5.43 37.65
N PRO A 128 -13.15 4.83 38.01
CA PRO A 128 -12.92 3.40 37.83
C PRO A 128 -13.77 2.50 38.73
N LEU A 129 -14.35 3.05 39.81
CA LEU A 129 -15.19 2.30 40.76
C LEU A 129 -16.66 2.31 40.33
N THR A 130 -17.12 3.42 39.76
CA THR A 130 -18.56 3.65 39.45
C THR A 130 -18.89 3.62 37.96
N LYS A 131 -17.89 3.66 37.07
CA LYS A 131 -18.04 3.78 35.60
C LYS A 131 -18.72 5.09 35.15
N LEU A 132 -18.98 6.02 36.07
CA LEU A 132 -19.57 7.33 35.77
C LEU A 132 -18.49 8.31 35.31
N LYS A 133 -18.89 9.42 34.66
CA LYS A 133 -17.94 10.49 34.29
C LYS A 133 -17.24 11.01 35.54
N ASN A 134 -15.92 11.16 35.48
CA ASN A 134 -15.19 11.69 36.62
C ASN A 134 -15.34 13.23 36.73
N ARG A 135 -14.95 13.76 37.90
CA ARG A 135 -15.14 15.17 38.25
C ARG A 135 -14.49 16.14 37.25
N ARG A 136 -13.38 15.74 36.61
CA ARG A 136 -12.70 16.59 35.63
C ARG A 136 -13.54 16.74 34.36
N THR A 137 -13.98 15.64 33.77
CA THR A 137 -14.81 15.66 32.54
C THR A 137 -16.13 16.37 32.77
N PHE A 138 -16.77 16.14 33.92
CA PHE A 138 -17.98 16.86 34.29
C PHE A 138 -17.77 18.39 34.35
N ASN A 139 -16.64 18.83 34.93
CA ASN A 139 -16.32 20.26 35.03
C ASN A 139 -15.96 20.90 33.69
N GLU A 140 -15.33 20.16 32.77
CA GLU A 140 -15.03 20.65 31.41
C GLU A 140 -16.33 20.83 30.60
N GLU A 141 -17.25 19.86 30.62
CA GLU A 141 -18.55 19.99 29.94
C GLU A 141 -19.40 21.13 30.53
N LEU A 142 -19.37 21.31 31.86
CA LEU A 142 -20.04 22.42 32.52
C LEU A 142 -19.49 23.78 32.04
N LYS A 143 -18.18 23.91 31.93
CA LYS A 143 -17.55 25.14 31.42
C LYS A 143 -17.95 25.41 29.97
N ASP A 144 -17.94 24.39 29.12
CA ASP A 144 -18.33 24.54 27.72
C ASP A 144 -19.79 24.96 27.56
N LEU A 145 -20.69 24.39 28.37
CA LEU A 145 -22.09 24.77 28.44
C LEU A 145 -22.27 26.22 28.92
N ILE A 146 -21.55 26.65 29.96
CA ILE A 146 -21.60 28.04 30.46
C ILE A 146 -21.13 29.02 29.38
N VAL A 147 -20.04 28.70 28.67
CA VAL A 147 -19.52 29.54 27.57
C VAL A 147 -20.53 29.63 26.41
N HIS A 148 -21.20 28.53 26.05
CA HIS A 148 -22.22 28.54 25.01
C HIS A 148 -23.49 29.30 25.41
N THR A 149 -23.84 29.29 26.70
CA THR A 149 -25.02 29.97 27.22
C THR A 149 -24.78 31.49 27.30
N ASN A 150 -23.61 31.91 27.80
CA ASN A 150 -23.23 33.32 27.83
C ASN A 150 -23.12 33.94 26.41
N LYS A 151 -22.61 33.19 25.42
CA LYS A 151 -22.60 33.64 24.02
C LYS A 151 -24.01 33.79 23.42
N LYS A 152 -25.02 33.08 23.94
CA LYS A 152 -26.41 33.22 23.50
C LYS A 152 -27.11 34.41 24.18
N GLU A 153 -26.79 34.72 25.42
CA GLU A 153 -27.35 35.88 26.12
C GLU A 153 -26.87 37.21 25.51
N ASP A 154 -25.63 37.28 25.04
CA ASP A 154 -25.10 38.46 24.32
C ASP A 154 -25.81 38.74 22.98
N PHE A 155 -26.57 37.77 22.43
CA PHE A 155 -27.30 37.92 21.17
C PHE A 155 -28.73 38.46 21.32
N TYR A 156 -29.24 38.63 22.55
CA TYR A 156 -30.60 39.13 22.82
C TYR A 156 -30.63 40.55 23.41
N LEU A 157 -29.50 41.27 23.41
CA LEU A 157 -29.37 42.63 23.97
C LEU A 157 -29.30 43.76 22.93
N TYR A 158 -29.73 43.54 21.68
CA TYR A 158 -29.84 44.57 20.65
C TYR A 158 -31.24 44.64 20.04
#